data_AF-A0A7L2YEA1-F1
#
_entry.id   AF-A0A7L2YEA1-F1
#
_cell.length_a   1.000
_cell.length_b   1.000
_cell.length_c   1.000
_cell.angle_alpha   90.00
_cell.angle_beta   90.00
_cell.angle_gamma   90.00
#
_symmetry.space_group_name_H-M   'P 1'
#
loop_
_entity.id
_entity.type
_entity.pdbx_description
1 polymer ?
#
loop_
_entity_poly.entity_id
_entity_poly.type
_entity_poly.pdbx_seq_one_letter_code
_entity_poly.pdbx_strand_id
1 'polypeptide(L)'
;LPAPCAAENLTVVYGIEGGTISVNCTYNPWQQRWREKSWCKQIDKSKCQHVVSARRFWLPFLRNRNGTTSISDNVHDGVLTVTMRRLKKQDAGLYQCKSDYLGESNTLRKVQVKVLTDILETQTPEEPRAVQSVSSIPPEADFTVFYTISGFLVIKFTVAVLIFIMGMSRKHRKTEQ
;
A
#
# COMPACT_ATOMS: atom_id res chain seq x y z
N LEU A 1 26.40 -32.70 -17.95
CA LEU A 1 26.26 -31.25 -18.24
C LEU A 1 25.51 -30.62 -17.07
N PRO A 2 26.15 -29.82 -16.21
CA PRO A 2 25.43 -29.10 -15.16
C PRO A 2 24.49 -28.08 -15.82
N ALA A 3 23.25 -28.01 -15.34
CA ALA A 3 22.24 -27.09 -15.85
C ALA A 3 22.73 -25.64 -15.70
N PRO A 4 22.54 -24.77 -16.70
CA PRO A 4 22.86 -23.36 -16.56
C PRO A 4 22.03 -22.79 -15.41
N CYS A 5 22.68 -22.02 -14.52
CA CYS A 5 22.00 -21.31 -13.44
C CYS A 5 21.00 -20.33 -14.06
N ALA A 6 19.75 -20.74 -14.23
CA ALA A 6 18.67 -19.83 -14.58
C ALA A 6 18.55 -18.83 -13.43
N ALA A 7 18.94 -17.58 -13.68
CA ALA A 7 18.78 -16.50 -12.73
C ALA A 7 17.26 -16.30 -12.51
N GLU A 8 16.76 -16.85 -11.41
CA GLU A 8 15.37 -16.70 -11.04
C GLU A 8 15.12 -15.24 -10.63
N ASN A 9 14.08 -14.63 -11.19
CA ASN A 9 13.79 -13.22 -10.98
C ASN A 9 13.21 -12.98 -9.58
N LEU A 10 14.10 -12.83 -8.59
CA LEU A 10 13.80 -12.65 -7.18
C LEU A 10 13.80 -11.15 -6.83
N THR A 11 12.72 -10.67 -6.22
CA THR A 11 12.66 -9.30 -5.67
C THR A 11 12.91 -9.36 -4.18
N VAL A 12 13.73 -8.48 -3.64
CA VAL A 12 13.90 -8.35 -2.19
C VAL A 12 13.18 -7.09 -1.73
N VAL A 13 12.33 -7.21 -0.72
CA VAL A 13 11.59 -6.10 -0.11
C VAL A 13 11.89 -6.06 1.37
N TYR A 14 12.24 -4.87 1.85
CA TYR A 14 12.55 -4.63 3.25
C TYR A 14 11.37 -3.93 3.91
N GLY A 15 11.02 -4.36 5.11
CA GLY A 15 10.05 -3.68 5.96
C GLY A 15 10.55 -3.64 7.39
N ILE A 16 10.14 -2.63 8.14
CA ILE A 16 10.46 -2.53 9.56
C ILE A 16 9.37 -3.26 10.35
N GLU A 17 9.72 -3.91 11.46
CA GLU A 17 8.76 -4.50 12.40
C GLU A 17 7.74 -3.45 12.86
N GLY A 18 6.46 -3.82 12.91
CA GLY A 18 5.32 -2.90 13.10
C GLY A 18 4.95 -2.10 11.85
N GLY A 19 5.83 -2.01 10.86
CA GLY A 19 5.66 -1.25 9.63
C GLY A 19 4.74 -1.90 8.59
N THR A 20 4.72 -1.32 7.38
CA THR A 20 3.92 -1.79 6.25
C THR A 20 4.77 -1.85 4.99
N ILE A 21 4.62 -2.91 4.21
CA ILE A 21 5.19 -3.02 2.85
C ILE A 21 4.09 -3.18 1.82
N SER A 22 4.38 -2.75 0.60
CA SER A 22 3.56 -3.03 -0.58
C SER A 22 4.41 -3.70 -1.64
N VAL A 23 3.87 -4.77 -2.22
CA VAL A 23 4.51 -5.58 -3.26
C VAL A 23 3.63 -5.51 -4.50
N ASN A 24 4.23 -5.09 -5.62
CA ASN A 24 3.54 -5.01 -6.89
C ASN A 24 4.08 -6.09 -7.83
N CYS A 25 3.19 -6.94 -8.32
CA CYS A 25 3.49 -8.02 -9.26
C CYS A 25 2.81 -7.70 -10.58
N THR A 26 3.61 -7.28 -11.56
CA THR A 26 3.14 -6.96 -12.92
C THR A 26 2.99 -8.23 -13.74
N TYR A 27 1.98 -8.27 -14.60
CA TYR A 27 1.71 -9.38 -15.50
C TYR A 27 1.07 -8.88 -16.80
N ASN A 28 1.08 -9.71 -17.85
CA ASN A 28 0.42 -9.37 -19.11
C ASN A 28 -1.12 -9.47 -18.94
N PRO A 29 -1.86 -8.36 -19.02
CA PRO A 29 -3.30 -8.35 -18.76
C PRO A 29 -4.07 -9.19 -19.79
N TRP A 30 -3.66 -9.22 -21.06
CA TRP A 30 -4.34 -9.98 -22.10
C TRP A 30 -4.30 -11.49 -21.85
N GLN A 31 -3.19 -12.02 -21.33
CA GLN A 31 -3.03 -13.45 -21.08
C GLN A 31 -3.60 -13.89 -19.73
N GLN A 32 -3.64 -12.99 -18.76
CA GLN A 32 -3.86 -13.32 -17.34
C GLN A 32 -5.20 -12.80 -16.79
N ARG A 33 -5.99 -12.12 -17.63
CA ARG A 33 -7.27 -11.47 -17.25
C ARG A 33 -8.21 -12.38 -16.48
N TRP A 34 -8.36 -13.62 -16.93
CA TRP A 34 -9.34 -14.58 -16.41
C TRP A 34 -8.77 -15.51 -15.34
N ARG A 35 -7.48 -15.37 -15.02
CA ARG A 35 -6.78 -16.22 -14.07
C ARG A 35 -6.85 -15.60 -12.68
N GLU A 36 -7.17 -16.40 -11.67
CA GLU A 36 -7.20 -15.94 -10.28
C GLU A 36 -5.78 -15.61 -9.82
N LYS A 37 -5.62 -14.54 -9.04
CA LYS A 37 -4.32 -14.14 -8.50
C LYS A 37 -4.27 -14.43 -7.02
N SER A 38 -3.16 -14.98 -6.56
CA SER A 38 -2.97 -15.31 -5.15
C SER A 38 -1.58 -14.94 -4.64
N TRP A 39 -1.51 -14.74 -3.33
CA TRP A 39 -0.28 -14.52 -2.58
C TRP A 39 -0.09 -15.71 -1.65
N CYS A 40 1.08 -16.35 -1.73
CA CYS A 40 1.42 -17.51 -0.91
C CYS A 40 2.83 -17.39 -0.33
N LYS A 41 3.04 -17.97 0.84
CA LYS A 41 4.35 -18.07 1.50
C LYS A 41 4.97 -19.41 1.19
N GLN A 42 6.20 -19.42 0.69
CA GLN A 42 6.94 -20.64 0.45
C GLN A 42 7.43 -21.20 1.80
N ILE A 43 7.00 -22.43 2.11
CA ILE A 43 7.40 -23.14 3.33
C ILE A 43 8.44 -24.21 3.00
N ASP A 44 8.31 -24.86 1.85
CA ASP A 44 9.24 -25.88 1.35
C ASP A 44 9.60 -25.64 -0.13
N LYS A 45 10.55 -26.41 -0.69
CA LYS A 45 10.92 -26.29 -2.11
C LYS A 45 9.73 -26.47 -3.07
N SER A 46 8.79 -27.36 -2.74
CA SER A 46 7.61 -27.67 -3.55
C SER A 46 6.30 -27.08 -3.04
N LYS A 47 6.27 -26.58 -1.79
CA LYS A 47 5.03 -26.18 -1.12
C LYS A 47 4.97 -24.67 -0.91
N CYS A 48 3.95 -24.05 -1.50
CA CYS A 48 3.57 -22.66 -1.21
C CYS A 48 2.25 -22.64 -0.44
N GLN A 49 2.30 -22.22 0.82
CA GLN A 49 1.14 -22.08 1.67
C GLN A 49 0.34 -20.83 1.29
N HIS A 50 -0.92 -21.01 0.93
CA HIS A 50 -1.82 -19.91 0.59
C HIS A 50 -1.94 -18.91 1.75
N VAL A 51 -1.89 -17.61 1.42
CA VAL A 51 -2.09 -16.52 2.39
C VAL A 51 -3.38 -15.77 2.07
N VAL A 52 -3.55 -15.30 0.83
CA VAL A 52 -4.75 -14.57 0.41
C VAL A 52 -4.89 -14.61 -1.12
N SER A 53 -6.12 -14.69 -1.63
CA SER A 53 -6.43 -14.54 -3.06
C SER A 53 -7.10 -13.21 -3.34
N ALA A 54 -6.80 -12.61 -4.50
CA ALA A 54 -7.59 -11.52 -5.05
C ALA A 54 -9.02 -12.01 -5.34
N ARG A 55 -10.00 -11.10 -5.29
CA ARG A 55 -11.36 -11.47 -5.70
C ARG A 55 -11.38 -11.71 -7.21
N ARG A 56 -12.36 -12.50 -7.65
CA ARG A 56 -12.55 -12.84 -9.07
C ARG A 56 -12.56 -11.61 -9.95
N PHE A 57 -12.10 -11.80 -11.19
CA PHE A 57 -11.97 -10.79 -12.24
C PHE A 57 -13.19 -9.86 -12.40
N TRP A 58 -14.41 -10.35 -12.16
CA TRP A 58 -15.65 -9.57 -12.25
C TRP A 58 -15.83 -8.50 -11.14
N LEU A 59 -14.95 -8.47 -10.13
CA LEU A 59 -14.97 -7.53 -9.00
C LEU A 59 -13.56 -6.95 -8.78
N PRO A 60 -12.96 -6.31 -9.80
CA PRO A 60 -11.53 -5.99 -9.83
C PRO A 60 -11.10 -4.95 -8.77
N PHE A 61 -12.04 -4.16 -8.26
CA PHE A 61 -11.76 -3.11 -7.27
C PHE A 61 -11.87 -3.57 -5.81
N LEU A 62 -12.35 -4.80 -5.57
CA LEU A 62 -12.55 -5.29 -4.22
C LEU A 62 -11.26 -5.88 -3.66
N ARG A 63 -10.68 -5.17 -2.70
CA ARG A 63 -9.55 -5.65 -1.89
C ARG A 63 -10.01 -6.82 -1.02
N ASN A 64 -9.31 -7.95 -1.11
CA ASN A 64 -9.47 -9.06 -0.18
C ASN A 64 -8.41 -9.00 0.92
N ARG A 65 -8.69 -9.58 2.10
CA ARG A 65 -7.80 -9.49 3.24
C ARG A 65 -7.82 -10.77 4.06
N ASN A 66 -6.64 -11.18 4.53
CA ASN A 66 -6.47 -12.20 5.57
C ASN A 66 -5.56 -11.62 6.66
N GLY A 67 -6.12 -11.43 7.87
CA GLY A 67 -5.40 -10.83 8.99
C GLY A 67 -4.86 -9.43 8.68
N THR A 68 -3.54 -9.27 8.61
CA THR A 68 -2.87 -8.01 8.28
C THR A 68 -2.48 -7.86 6.81
N THR A 69 -2.64 -8.91 6.01
CA THR A 69 -2.27 -8.95 4.61
C THR A 69 -3.50 -8.72 3.74
N SER A 70 -3.40 -7.79 2.79
CA SER A 70 -4.46 -7.51 1.83
C SER A 70 -3.94 -7.57 0.40
N ILE A 71 -4.81 -7.90 -0.53
CA ILE A 71 -4.49 -8.08 -1.94
C ILE A 71 -5.56 -7.42 -2.81
N SER A 72 -5.12 -6.79 -3.89
CA SER A 72 -5.97 -6.12 -4.88
C SER A 72 -5.39 -6.38 -6.26
N ASP A 73 -6.24 -6.68 -7.23
CA ASP A 73 -5.80 -6.99 -8.58
C ASP A 73 -6.35 -5.96 -9.57
N ASN A 74 -5.48 -5.09 -10.09
CA ASN A 74 -5.85 -4.18 -11.16
C ASN A 74 -5.60 -4.88 -12.49
N VAL A 75 -6.65 -5.49 -13.02
CA VAL A 75 -6.55 -6.34 -14.20
C VAL A 75 -6.46 -5.53 -15.50
N HIS A 76 -6.86 -4.26 -15.48
CA HIS A 76 -6.69 -3.39 -16.63
C HIS A 76 -5.20 -3.09 -16.85
N ASP A 77 -4.52 -2.71 -15.77
CA ASP A 77 -3.10 -2.35 -15.81
C ASP A 77 -2.18 -3.58 -15.68
N GLY A 78 -2.75 -4.75 -15.36
CA GLY A 78 -2.00 -5.98 -15.15
C GLY A 78 -1.13 -5.94 -13.90
N VAL A 79 -1.62 -5.34 -12.81
CA VAL A 79 -0.84 -5.15 -11.58
C VAL A 79 -1.57 -5.73 -10.37
N LEU A 80 -0.99 -6.79 -9.81
CA LEU A 80 -1.39 -7.35 -8.53
C LEU A 80 -0.65 -6.62 -7.39
N THR A 81 -1.39 -6.01 -6.47
CA THR A 81 -0.84 -5.29 -5.32
C THR A 81 -1.13 -6.04 -4.03
N VAL A 82 -0.08 -6.42 -3.31
CA VAL A 82 -0.16 -7.05 -1.98
C VAL A 82 0.37 -6.06 -0.94
N THR A 83 -0.44 -5.77 0.08
CA THR A 83 -0.05 -4.90 1.19
C THR A 83 -0.02 -5.71 2.49
N MET A 84 1.15 -5.81 3.12
CA MET A 84 1.34 -6.46 4.42
C MET A 84 1.53 -5.37 5.48
N ARG A 85 0.60 -5.27 6.43
CA ARG A 85 0.64 -4.26 7.52
C ARG A 85 1.10 -4.87 8.83
N ARG A 86 1.57 -4.03 9.76
CA ARG A 86 1.99 -4.45 11.12
C ARG A 86 2.91 -5.66 11.06
N LEU A 87 3.96 -5.55 10.24
CA LEU A 87 4.91 -6.63 10.00
C LEU A 87 5.48 -7.16 11.32
N LYS A 88 5.63 -8.47 11.42
CA LYS A 88 6.32 -9.14 12.52
C LYS A 88 7.59 -9.80 11.98
N LYS A 89 8.61 -10.03 12.82
CA LYS A 89 9.80 -10.80 12.39
C LYS A 89 9.47 -12.12 11.68
N GLN A 90 8.47 -12.85 12.18
CA GLN A 90 8.00 -14.12 11.61
C GLN A 90 7.38 -13.99 10.20
N ASP A 91 7.00 -12.78 9.78
CA ASP A 91 6.46 -12.53 8.45
C ASP A 91 7.57 -12.54 7.39
N ALA A 92 8.85 -12.44 7.79
CA ALA A 92 9.97 -12.63 6.89
C ALA A 92 9.93 -14.02 6.22
N GLY A 93 10.40 -14.07 4.97
CA GLY A 93 10.43 -15.30 4.19
C GLY A 93 10.28 -15.07 2.70
N LEU A 94 10.27 -16.18 1.96
CA LEU A 94 10.07 -16.17 0.52
C LEU A 94 8.58 -16.32 0.20
N TYR A 95 8.07 -15.42 -0.63
CA TYR A 95 6.68 -15.40 -1.07
C TYR A 95 6.59 -15.46 -2.59
N GLN A 96 5.42 -15.82 -3.08
CA GLN A 96 5.14 -15.88 -4.51
C GLN A 96 3.82 -15.21 -4.83
N CYS A 97 3.84 -14.36 -5.85
CA CYS A 97 2.65 -13.97 -6.59
C CYS A 97 2.32 -15.08 -7.57
N LYS A 98 1.13 -15.66 -7.46
CA LYS A 98 0.67 -16.76 -8.31
C LYS A 98 -0.49 -16.34 -9.18
N SER A 99 -0.61 -17.02 -10.32
CA SER A 99 -1.73 -16.94 -11.22
C SER A 99 -2.27 -18.34 -11.50
N ASP A 100 -3.50 -18.57 -11.08
CA ASP A 100 -4.13 -19.88 -11.03
C ASP A 100 -5.29 -19.94 -12.04
N TYR A 101 -5.36 -21.02 -12.82
CA TYR A 101 -6.44 -21.26 -13.78
C TYR A 101 -6.67 -22.75 -13.98
N LEU A 102 -7.88 -23.22 -13.71
CA LEU A 102 -8.29 -24.63 -13.92
C LEU A 102 -7.29 -25.66 -13.34
N GLY A 103 -6.70 -25.37 -12.17
CA GLY A 103 -5.72 -26.25 -11.51
C GLY A 103 -4.26 -26.06 -11.94
N GLU A 104 -4.01 -25.27 -12.99
CA GLU A 104 -2.65 -24.84 -13.39
C GLU A 104 -2.24 -23.59 -12.60
N SER A 105 -1.06 -23.64 -11.96
CA SER A 105 -0.54 -22.55 -11.13
C SER A 105 0.78 -22.04 -11.69
N ASN A 106 0.79 -20.77 -12.13
CA ASN A 106 1.97 -20.11 -12.65
C ASN A 106 2.54 -19.11 -11.63
N THR A 107 3.86 -19.07 -11.49
CA THR A 107 4.54 -18.08 -10.64
C THR A 107 4.79 -16.82 -11.44
N LEU A 108 4.17 -15.71 -11.04
CA LEU A 108 4.39 -14.39 -11.65
C LEU A 108 5.66 -13.73 -11.12
N ARG A 109 5.91 -13.84 -9.82
CA ARG A 109 7.04 -13.19 -9.15
C ARG A 109 7.38 -13.90 -7.86
N LYS A 110 8.68 -14.09 -7.59
CA LYS A 110 9.19 -14.46 -6.27
C LYS A 110 9.66 -13.24 -5.52
N VAL A 111 9.32 -13.17 -4.24
CA VAL A 111 9.58 -11.99 -3.40
C VAL A 111 10.13 -12.45 -2.06
N GLN A 112 11.37 -12.09 -1.76
CA GLN A 112 11.98 -12.25 -0.47
C GLN A 112 11.61 -11.05 0.42
N VAL A 113 10.79 -11.29 1.44
CA VAL A 113 10.47 -10.29 2.45
C VAL A 113 11.50 -10.40 3.58
N LYS A 114 12.17 -9.29 3.88
CA LYS A 114 13.06 -9.13 5.03
C LYS A 114 12.43 -8.14 6.00
N VAL A 115 12.32 -8.54 7.26
CA VAL A 115 11.80 -7.67 8.33
C VAL A 115 12.96 -7.25 9.21
N LEU A 116 13.23 -5.95 9.23
CA LEU A 116 14.25 -5.32 10.06
C LEU A 116 13.62 -4.91 11.39
N THR A 117 14.34 -5.11 12.48
CA THR A 117 14.01 -4.39 13.72
C THR A 117 14.59 -2.99 13.67
N ASP A 118 13.88 -2.04 14.26
CA ASP A 118 14.30 -0.64 14.42
C ASP A 118 15.59 -0.47 15.26
N ILE A 119 16.14 -1.59 15.76
CA ILE A 119 17.52 -1.63 16.21
C ILE A 119 18.39 -1.59 14.95
N LEU A 120 18.67 -0.37 14.49
CA LEU A 120 19.85 -0.08 13.70
C LEU A 120 21.00 -0.90 14.29
N GLU A 121 21.49 -1.91 13.58
CA GLU A 121 22.80 -2.50 13.89
C GLU A 121 23.84 -1.42 13.59
N THR A 122 23.97 -0.50 14.54
CA THR A 122 25.10 0.39 14.70
C THR A 122 26.16 -0.47 15.37
N GLN A 123 26.84 -1.31 14.60
CA GLN A 123 28.15 -1.79 15.01
C GLN A 123 29.07 -0.58 14.99
N THR A 124 29.21 0.10 16.13
CA THR A 124 30.27 1.09 16.34
C THR A 124 30.76 0.96 17.78
N PRO A 125 32.09 0.87 18.02
CA PRO A 125 32.67 0.71 19.36
C PRO A 125 32.23 1.78 20.35
N GLU A 126 32.07 1.34 21.60
CA GLU A 126 31.75 2.13 22.78
C GLU A 126 32.78 3.26 23.00
N GLU A 127 32.34 4.52 22.95
CA GLU A 127 33.10 5.72 23.38
C GLU A 127 32.16 6.63 24.22
N PRO A 128 32.64 7.32 25.28
CA PRO A 128 31.90 7.44 26.53
C PRO A 128 30.84 8.56 26.57
N ARG A 129 29.91 8.36 27.50
CA ARG A 129 28.77 9.23 27.84
C ARG A 129 29.15 10.71 27.95
N ALA A 130 28.56 11.53 27.08
CA ALA A 130 28.26 12.92 27.37
C ALA A 130 26.78 13.04 27.74
N VAL A 131 26.52 13.44 28.99
CA VAL A 131 25.18 13.77 29.48
C VAL A 131 24.83 15.15 28.94
N GLN A 132 23.82 15.27 28.07
CA GLN A 132 23.25 16.58 27.71
C GLN A 132 21.72 16.57 27.79
N SER A 133 21.27 17.21 28.88
CA SER A 133 20.07 18.02 29.09
C SER A 133 18.85 17.81 28.19
N VAL A 134 17.75 17.43 28.84
CA VAL A 134 16.36 17.53 28.39
C VAL A 134 16.02 18.98 27.99
N SER A 135 15.50 19.16 26.78
CA SER A 135 14.67 20.30 26.41
C SER A 135 13.42 19.78 25.72
N SER A 136 12.30 19.80 26.44
CA SER A 136 10.98 19.48 25.91
C SER A 136 10.49 20.65 25.05
N ILE A 137 10.54 20.48 23.72
CA ILE A 137 9.88 21.37 22.77
C ILE A 137 8.50 20.74 22.45
N PRO A 138 7.37 21.50 22.50
CA PRO A 138 6.06 20.97 22.12
C PRO A 138 5.99 20.66 20.62
N PRO A 139 5.06 19.80 20.16
CA PRO A 139 4.94 19.49 18.74
C PRO A 139 4.50 20.73 17.95
N GLU A 140 5.29 21.13 16.96
CA GLU A 140 4.86 21.99 15.84
C GLU A 140 3.96 21.19 14.90
N ALA A 141 2.79 20.82 15.40
CA ALA A 141 1.56 20.73 14.64
C ALA A 141 0.57 21.46 15.56
N ASP A 142 -0.09 22.54 15.17
CA ASP A 142 -1.10 22.47 14.14
C ASP A 142 -1.64 23.91 14.05
N PHE A 143 -1.02 24.81 13.30
CA PHE A 143 -1.53 26.18 13.07
C PHE A 143 -1.85 26.39 11.59
N THR A 144 -1.00 25.89 10.69
CA THR A 144 -1.19 25.93 9.24
C THR A 144 -2.47 25.20 8.80
N VAL A 145 -2.86 24.12 9.49
CA VAL A 145 -4.09 23.37 9.17
C VAL A 145 -5.34 24.13 9.61
N PHE A 146 -5.36 24.79 10.77
CA PHE A 146 -6.51 25.60 11.18
C PHE A 146 -6.69 26.84 10.29
N TYR A 147 -5.62 27.50 9.87
CA TYR A 147 -5.70 28.64 8.95
C TYR A 147 -6.18 28.24 7.55
N THR A 148 -5.76 27.07 7.04
CA THR A 148 -6.25 26.58 5.75
C THR A 148 -7.73 26.17 5.83
N ILE A 149 -8.14 25.43 6.86
CA ILE A 149 -9.55 25.03 7.03
C ILE A 149 -10.46 26.25 7.24
N SER A 150 -10.08 27.18 8.11
CA SER A 150 -10.85 28.41 8.35
C SER A 150 -10.94 29.27 7.09
N GLY A 151 -9.84 29.45 6.36
CA GLY A 151 -9.83 30.17 5.08
C GLY A 151 -10.80 29.56 4.05
N PHE A 152 -10.79 28.24 3.89
CA PHE A 152 -11.71 27.54 2.99
C PHE A 152 -13.19 27.73 3.38
N LEU A 153 -13.51 27.69 4.68
CA LEU A 153 -14.87 27.89 5.17
C LEU A 153 -15.36 29.33 4.93
N VAL A 154 -14.53 30.34 5.19
CA VAL A 154 -14.88 31.74 4.94
C VAL A 154 -15.08 32.01 3.44
N ILE A 155 -14.21 31.48 2.58
CA ILE A 155 -14.35 31.64 1.12
C ILE A 155 -15.64 30.98 0.62
N LYS A 156 -15.96 29.77 1.08
CA LYS A 156 -17.22 29.11 0.69
C LYS A 156 -18.45 29.89 1.15
N PHE A 157 -18.43 30.42 2.37
CA PHE A 157 -19.55 31.19 2.90
C PHE A 157 -19.78 32.50 2.15
N THR A 158 -18.71 33.26 1.87
CA THR A 158 -18.79 34.52 1.11
C THR A 158 -19.31 34.31 -0.32
N VAL A 159 -18.84 33.27 -1.02
CA VAL A 159 -19.33 32.93 -2.37
C VAL A 159 -20.83 32.55 -2.33
N ALA A 160 -21.26 31.77 -1.35
CA ALA A 160 -22.68 31.40 -1.22
C ALA A 160 -23.58 32.63 -0.99
N VAL A 161 -23.15 33.56 -0.13
CA VAL A 161 -23.86 34.82 0.13
C VAL A 161 -23.93 35.68 -1.15
N LEU A 162 -22.84 35.79 -1.91
CA LEU A 162 -22.85 36.53 -3.18
C LEU A 162 -23.79 35.91 -4.20
N ILE A 163 -23.81 34.58 -4.32
CA ILE A 163 -24.76 33.87 -5.19
C ILE A 163 -26.20 34.11 -4.75
N PHE A 164 -26.46 34.09 -3.45
CA PHE A 164 -27.79 34.37 -2.91
C PHE A 164 -28.23 35.81 -3.16
N ILE A 165 -27.37 36.80 -2.94
CA ILE A 165 -27.63 38.22 -3.26
C ILE A 165 -27.85 38.41 -4.77
N MET A 166 -27.04 37.77 -5.62
CA MET A 166 -27.24 37.79 -7.08
C MET A 166 -28.56 37.11 -7.47
N GLY A 167 -28.95 36.04 -6.78
CA GLY A 167 -30.24 35.38 -6.96
C GLY A 167 -31.42 36.27 -6.56
N MET A 168 -31.31 36.94 -5.41
CA MET A 168 -32.32 37.88 -4.92
C MET A 168 -32.43 39.13 -5.79
N SER A 169 -31.32 39.73 -6.21
CA SER A 169 -31.32 40.88 -7.13
C SER A 169 -31.87 40.50 -8.50
N ARG A 170 -31.53 39.32 -9.04
CA ARG A 170 -32.16 38.78 -10.26
C ARG A 170 -33.66 38.53 -10.08
N LYS A 171 -34.09 38.10 -8.90
CA LYS A 171 -35.51 37.88 -8.58
C LYS A 171 -36.27 39.20 -8.44
N HIS A 172 -35.70 40.20 -7.77
CA HIS A 172 -36.27 41.54 -7.65
C HIS A 172 -36.42 42.20 -9.03
N ARG A 173 -35.38 42.11 -9.88
CA ARG A 173 -35.41 42.62 -11.26
C ARG A 173 -36.46 41.95 -12.15
N LYS A 174 -36.90 40.72 -11.84
CA LYS A 174 -37.98 40.03 -12.55
C LYS A 174 -39.38 40.35 -12.00
N THR A 175 -39.47 40.99 -10.84
CA THR A 175 -40.76 41.33 -10.20
C THR A 175 -41.19 42.76 -10.53
N GLU A 176 -40.26 43.59 -11.03
CA GLU A 176 -40.48 44.98 -11.45
C GLU A 176 -40.67 45.15 -12.98
N GLN A 177 -40.83 44.05 -13.73
CA GLN A 177 -41.06 44.03 -15.19
C GLN A 177 -42.32 43.24 -15.50
#